data_AF-A0AAU5M281-F1
#
_entry.id   AF-A0AAU5M281-F1
#
_cell.length_a   1.000
_cell.length_b   1.000
_cell.length_c   1.000
_cell.angle_alpha   90.00
_cell.angle_beta   90.00
_cell.angle_gamma   90.00
#
_symmetry.space_group_name_H-M   'P 1'
#
loop_
_entity.id
_entity.type
_entity.pdbx_description
1 polymer ?
#
loop_
_entity_poly.entity_id
_entity_poly.type
_entity_poly.pdbx_seq_one_letter_code
_entity_poly.pdbx_strand_id
1 'polypeptide(L)'
;MDTEGPKEGQKEEGLWRRMGLLGQVLTSLVGLLSALVPVLVATDAFSSGSTEHTVISPTPAPSTQQTATQQKTTQAADPIDLTLSDQLTEGALEETIVVVFEGAKIATLYANVNDPIVTQQVTATSPGNYDYVLDATIAWIDADGIRQEASATGHGSVYVDDGMQLDVYIHVDSGGGVNLSLQSASGS
;
A
#
# COMPACT_ATOMS: atom_id res chain seq x y z
N MET A 1 -18.72 13.79 49.75
CA MET A 1 -18.29 14.77 48.73
C MET A 1 -17.61 13.92 47.67
N ASP A 2 -18.44 13.34 46.82
CA ASP A 2 -18.04 12.39 45.79
C ASP A 2 -17.64 13.19 44.55
N THR A 3 -16.38 13.06 44.17
CA THR A 3 -15.86 13.61 42.92
C THR A 3 -16.17 12.62 41.80
N GLU A 4 -17.18 12.93 41.00
CA GLU A 4 -17.45 12.25 39.74
C GLU A 4 -16.22 12.40 38.82
N GLY A 5 -15.61 11.28 38.45
CA GLY A 5 -14.55 11.23 37.44
C GLY A 5 -15.11 11.46 36.03
N PRO A 6 -14.28 11.93 35.08
CA PRO A 6 -14.71 12.15 33.70
C PRO A 6 -15.02 10.81 33.02
N LYS A 7 -16.15 10.75 32.31
CA LYS A 7 -16.61 9.58 31.56
C LYS A 7 -15.75 9.39 30.30
N GLU A 8 -14.80 8.47 30.35
CA GLU A 8 -14.06 7.91 29.20
C GLU A 8 -14.96 6.96 28.39
N GLY A 9 -15.86 7.47 27.55
CA GLY A 9 -16.72 6.59 26.74
C GLY A 9 -17.39 7.20 25.52
N GLN A 10 -16.93 8.36 25.03
CA GLN A 10 -17.63 9.07 23.94
C GLN A 10 -16.87 9.17 22.61
N LYS A 11 -15.67 8.60 22.47
CA LYS A 11 -14.92 8.66 21.21
C LYS A 11 -15.01 7.40 20.35
N GLU A 12 -15.34 6.25 20.94
CA GLU A 12 -15.10 4.92 20.34
C GLU A 12 -16.29 4.41 19.51
N GLU A 13 -17.53 4.82 19.80
CA GLU A 13 -18.70 4.45 18.96
C GLU A 13 -18.73 5.15 17.58
N GLY A 14 -17.80 6.06 17.30
CA GLY A 14 -17.84 6.92 16.11
C GLY A 14 -17.26 6.27 14.84
N LEU A 15 -16.22 5.43 14.98
CA LEU A 15 -15.45 4.92 13.83
C LEU A 15 -16.27 3.92 13.00
N TRP A 16 -16.86 2.92 13.63
CA TRP A 16 -17.63 1.88 12.93
C TRP A 16 -19.02 2.34 12.48
N ARG A 17 -19.67 3.24 13.24
CA ARG A 17 -20.92 3.87 12.79
C ARG A 17 -20.70 4.68 11.51
N ARG A 18 -19.52 5.30 11.32
CA ARG A 18 -19.19 6.05 10.11
C ARG A 18 -18.95 5.15 8.89
N MET A 19 -18.27 4.03 9.05
CA MET A 19 -18.07 3.08 7.94
C MET A 19 -19.37 2.38 7.52
N GLY A 20 -20.22 1.99 8.49
CA GLY A 20 -21.55 1.44 8.19
C GLY A 20 -22.50 2.42 7.47
N LEU A 21 -22.41 3.71 7.75
CA LEU A 21 -23.22 4.75 7.08
C LEU A 21 -22.77 5.08 5.65
N LEU A 22 -21.48 4.95 5.33
CA LEU A 22 -20.96 5.26 3.98
C LEU A 22 -21.33 4.19 2.93
N GLY A 23 -21.55 2.93 3.36
CA GLY A 23 -22.06 1.86 2.48
C GLY A 23 -23.49 2.08 1.97
N GLN A 24 -24.29 2.95 2.63
CA GLN A 24 -25.69 3.20 2.26
C GLN A 24 -25.89 4.39 1.30
N VAL A 25 -24.88 5.19 0.97
CA VAL A 25 -25.05 6.39 0.12
C VAL A 25 -24.80 6.13 -1.38
N LEU A 26 -24.50 4.89 -1.80
CA LEU A 26 -24.13 4.55 -3.18
C LEU A 26 -25.03 3.48 -3.82
N THR A 27 -26.34 3.55 -3.62
CA THR A 27 -27.34 2.80 -4.41
C THR A 27 -28.52 3.68 -4.89
N SER A 28 -28.28 4.96 -5.19
CA SER A 28 -29.29 5.81 -5.84
C SER A 28 -28.70 6.66 -6.95
N LEU A 29 -28.53 6.07 -8.14
CA LEU A 29 -28.73 6.68 -9.48
C LEU A 29 -27.96 5.86 -10.54
N VAL A 30 -28.49 4.72 -10.97
CA VAL A 30 -28.16 4.19 -12.30
C VAL A 30 -29.43 3.65 -12.92
N GLY A 31 -30.02 4.46 -13.80
CA GLY A 31 -31.25 4.10 -14.50
C GLY A 31 -31.85 5.22 -15.33
N LEU A 32 -31.04 6.06 -15.98
CA LEU A 32 -31.54 6.96 -17.02
C LEU A 32 -30.78 6.70 -18.33
N LEU A 33 -31.38 5.81 -19.11
CA LEU A 33 -31.46 5.76 -20.57
C LEU A 33 -30.42 6.57 -21.37
N SER A 34 -29.47 5.81 -21.91
CA SER A 34 -28.88 5.88 -23.25
C SER A 34 -29.53 6.82 -24.26
N ALA A 35 -28.75 7.82 -24.73
CA ALA A 35 -28.81 8.32 -26.10
C ALA A 35 -27.63 9.27 -26.45
N LEU A 36 -27.01 8.97 -27.60
CA LEU A 36 -26.47 9.90 -28.60
C LEU A 36 -24.95 10.28 -28.64
N VAL A 37 -24.31 9.66 -29.65
CA VAL A 37 -23.31 10.15 -30.64
C VAL A 37 -21.82 10.24 -30.25
N PRO A 38 -20.95 9.42 -30.89
CA PRO A 38 -19.53 9.76 -31.01
C PRO A 38 -19.33 10.78 -32.14
N VAL A 39 -18.86 11.98 -31.80
CA VAL A 39 -18.33 12.91 -32.80
C VAL A 39 -16.83 12.68 -32.91
N LEU A 40 -16.44 12.01 -34.00
CA LEU A 40 -15.08 12.07 -34.53
C LEU A 40 -14.74 13.52 -34.87
N VAL A 41 -13.67 14.05 -34.28
CA VAL A 41 -12.96 15.19 -34.87
C VAL A 41 -11.54 14.74 -35.14
N ALA A 42 -11.30 14.42 -36.42
CA ALA A 42 -9.98 14.50 -37.01
C ALA A 42 -9.68 15.99 -37.27
N THR A 43 -8.51 16.46 -36.83
CA THR A 43 -7.88 17.65 -37.41
C THR A 43 -6.43 17.36 -37.67
N ASP A 44 -6.15 17.13 -38.94
CA ASP A 44 -4.87 17.35 -39.60
C ASP A 44 -4.49 18.84 -39.59
N ALA A 45 -3.21 19.10 -39.94
CA ALA A 45 -2.54 20.37 -40.20
C ALA A 45 -1.82 20.98 -38.97
N PHE A 46 -0.53 21.30 -39.00
CA PHE A 46 0.15 22.09 -40.03
C PHE A 46 1.66 21.79 -40.15
N SER A 47 2.14 21.87 -41.40
CA SER A 47 3.54 21.90 -41.81
C SER A 47 4.01 23.36 -41.92
N SER A 48 5.21 23.71 -41.41
CA SER A 48 6.06 24.80 -41.92
C SER A 48 7.30 24.96 -41.02
N GLY A 49 8.49 24.87 -41.61
CA GLY A 49 9.72 25.21 -40.90
C GLY A 49 11.00 24.66 -41.53
N SER A 50 11.20 24.85 -42.83
CA SER A 50 12.48 24.63 -43.50
C SER A 50 13.51 25.67 -43.06
N THR A 51 14.68 25.25 -42.59
CA THR A 51 15.92 25.98 -42.86
C THR A 51 17.08 24.99 -42.96
N GLU A 52 17.60 24.87 -44.17
CA GLU A 52 18.84 24.17 -44.50
C GLU A 52 20.01 24.82 -43.77
N HIS A 53 20.91 24.01 -43.21
CA HIS A 53 22.33 24.35 -43.14
C HIS A 53 23.15 23.07 -43.31
N THR A 54 23.66 22.89 -44.53
CA THR A 54 24.74 21.98 -44.88
C THR A 54 26.03 22.41 -44.17
N VAL A 55 26.61 21.54 -43.33
CA VAL A 55 28.03 21.58 -42.97
C VAL A 55 28.59 20.16 -43.00
N ILE A 56 29.76 20.03 -43.62
CA ILE A 56 30.47 18.81 -44.01
C ILE A 56 31.55 18.49 -42.97
N SER A 57 31.84 17.19 -42.79
CA SER A 57 33.09 16.57 -42.26
C SER A 57 33.36 16.54 -40.74
N PRO A 58 34.22 15.63 -40.23
CA PRO A 58 34.84 14.42 -40.83
C PRO A 58 34.59 13.11 -40.03
N THR A 59 34.86 11.98 -40.67
CA THR A 59 34.92 10.62 -40.11
C THR A 59 35.91 10.50 -38.93
N PRO A 60 35.51 10.04 -37.73
CA PRO A 60 36.44 9.53 -36.74
C PRO A 60 36.73 8.03 -36.99
N ALA A 61 38.02 7.68 -36.93
CA ALA A 61 38.52 6.32 -37.02
C ALA A 61 37.94 5.39 -35.92
N PRO A 62 37.77 4.08 -36.16
CA PRO A 62 37.31 3.15 -35.14
C PRO A 62 38.39 3.02 -34.07
N SER A 63 38.17 3.65 -32.91
CA SER A 63 38.96 3.40 -31.72
C SER A 63 38.52 2.06 -31.13
N THR A 64 39.37 1.06 -31.22
CA THR A 64 39.26 -0.18 -30.44
C THR A 64 39.49 0.15 -28.96
N GLN A 65 38.44 0.62 -28.29
CA GLN A 65 38.39 0.60 -26.83
C GLN A 65 38.16 -0.85 -26.41
N GLN A 66 39.20 -1.48 -25.87
CA GLN A 66 39.06 -2.69 -25.08
C GLN A 66 38.17 -2.35 -23.88
N THR A 67 36.89 -2.72 -23.97
CA THR A 67 35.99 -2.79 -22.83
C THR A 67 36.53 -3.89 -21.93
N ALA A 68 37.33 -3.51 -20.94
CA ALA A 68 37.61 -4.39 -19.82
C ALA A 68 36.27 -4.67 -19.14
N THR A 69 35.73 -5.87 -19.35
CA THR A 69 34.64 -6.42 -18.56
C THR A 69 35.15 -6.52 -17.13
N GLN A 70 34.94 -5.48 -16.33
CA GLN A 70 34.99 -5.57 -14.88
C GLN A 70 33.85 -6.51 -14.49
N GLN A 71 34.20 -7.77 -14.34
CA GLN A 71 33.34 -8.79 -13.77
C GLN A 71 33.13 -8.41 -12.30
N LYS A 72 32.13 -7.57 -12.06
CA LYS A 72 31.63 -7.24 -10.73
C LYS A 72 31.14 -8.56 -10.15
N THR A 73 31.97 -9.19 -9.32
CA THR A 73 31.54 -10.28 -8.46
C THR A 73 30.56 -9.67 -7.47
N THR A 74 29.27 -9.74 -7.79
CA THR A 74 28.20 -9.43 -6.85
C THR A 74 28.29 -10.49 -5.76
N GLN A 75 28.95 -10.16 -4.66
CA GLN A 75 28.83 -10.92 -3.43
C GLN A 75 27.35 -10.90 -3.06
N ALA A 76 26.71 -12.07 -3.10
CA ALA A 76 25.35 -12.21 -2.62
C ALA A 76 25.36 -11.80 -1.15
N ALA A 77 24.53 -10.82 -0.79
CA ALA A 77 24.31 -10.47 0.59
C ALA A 77 23.63 -11.65 1.29
N ASP A 78 23.96 -11.84 2.57
CA ASP A 78 23.34 -12.89 3.37
C ASP A 78 21.88 -12.51 3.65
N PRO A 79 20.94 -13.47 3.52
CA PRO A 79 19.56 -13.23 3.91
C PRO A 79 19.44 -12.86 5.38
N ILE A 80 18.46 -12.04 5.71
CA ILE A 80 18.18 -11.58 7.07
C ILE A 80 16.79 -11.97 7.50
N ASP A 81 16.61 -12.22 8.79
CA ASP A 81 15.31 -12.57 9.35
C ASP A 81 14.69 -11.34 10.01
N LEU A 82 13.39 -11.12 9.77
CA LEU A 82 12.60 -10.09 10.43
C LEU A 82 11.26 -10.67 10.88
N THR A 83 10.60 -9.98 11.80
CA THR A 83 9.27 -10.34 12.28
C THR A 83 8.25 -9.31 11.82
N LEU A 84 7.15 -9.76 11.22
CA LEU A 84 6.00 -8.94 10.90
C LEU A 84 4.91 -9.20 11.94
N SER A 85 4.29 -8.15 12.46
CA SER A 85 3.18 -8.24 13.40
C SER A 85 1.97 -7.47 12.90
N ASP A 86 0.80 -7.98 13.23
CA ASP A 86 -0.48 -7.30 13.07
C ASP A 86 -1.33 -7.49 14.32
N GLN A 87 -2.17 -6.51 14.61
CA GLN A 87 -3.16 -6.58 15.67
C GLN A 87 -4.53 -6.36 15.05
N LEU A 88 -5.44 -7.30 15.31
CA LEU A 88 -6.83 -7.25 14.86
C LEU A 88 -7.41 -5.87 15.17
N THR A 89 -7.88 -5.19 14.13
CA THR A 89 -8.56 -3.92 14.26
C THR A 89 -9.70 -4.02 15.29
N GLU A 90 -9.79 -3.06 16.20
CA GLU A 90 -10.85 -3.05 17.23
C GLU A 90 -12.24 -3.15 16.60
N GLY A 91 -13.07 -4.12 17.02
CA GLY A 91 -14.42 -4.31 16.49
C GLY A 91 -14.49 -5.14 15.20
N ALA A 92 -13.36 -5.48 14.58
CA ALA A 92 -13.31 -6.47 13.53
C ALA A 92 -13.50 -7.89 14.10
N LEU A 93 -14.07 -8.76 13.27
CA LEU A 93 -14.13 -10.20 13.51
C LEU A 93 -12.84 -10.90 13.07
N GLU A 94 -12.35 -10.50 11.90
CA GLU A 94 -11.17 -11.04 11.26
C GLU A 94 -10.56 -10.00 10.32
N GLU A 95 -9.26 -10.14 10.12
CA GLU A 95 -8.45 -9.27 9.29
C GLU A 95 -7.39 -10.11 8.59
N THR A 96 -7.24 -9.89 7.29
CA THR A 96 -6.17 -10.52 6.49
C THR A 96 -5.34 -9.43 5.84
N ILE A 97 -4.02 -9.45 6.07
CA ILE A 97 -3.08 -8.50 5.49
C ILE A 97 -2.02 -9.24 4.68
N VAL A 98 -1.92 -8.93 3.39
CA VAL A 98 -0.86 -9.41 2.51
C VAL A 98 0.27 -8.39 2.50
N VAL A 99 1.48 -8.85 2.78
CA VAL A 99 2.68 -8.00 2.78
C VAL A 99 3.56 -8.36 1.60
N VAL A 100 3.90 -7.35 0.80
CA VAL A 100 4.71 -7.47 -0.42
C VAL A 100 5.92 -6.55 -0.30
N PHE A 101 7.12 -7.08 -0.52
CA PHE A 101 8.37 -6.33 -0.63
C PHE A 101 8.92 -6.45 -2.04
N GLU A 102 9.25 -5.33 -2.70
CA GLU A 102 9.83 -5.31 -4.06
C GLU A 102 9.02 -6.14 -5.09
N GLY A 103 7.70 -6.16 -4.93
CA GLY A 103 6.77 -6.94 -5.76
C GLY A 103 6.68 -8.44 -5.43
N ALA A 104 7.42 -8.94 -4.44
CA ALA A 104 7.33 -10.31 -3.94
C ALA A 104 6.52 -10.39 -2.64
N LYS A 105 5.50 -11.25 -2.61
CA LYS A 105 4.74 -11.53 -1.39
C LYS A 105 5.64 -12.23 -0.37
N ILE A 106 5.79 -11.63 0.81
CA ILE A 106 6.62 -12.18 1.90
C ILE A 106 5.78 -12.76 3.05
N ALA A 107 4.56 -12.26 3.27
CA ALA A 107 3.70 -12.74 4.35
C ALA A 107 2.20 -12.62 4.04
N THR A 108 1.41 -13.32 4.85
CA THR A 108 -0.04 -13.14 4.95
C THR A 108 -0.39 -13.27 6.43
N LEU A 109 -0.70 -12.14 7.07
CA LEU A 109 -1.09 -12.06 8.47
C LEU A 109 -2.61 -12.23 8.56
N TYR A 110 -3.08 -13.10 9.44
CA TYR A 110 -4.51 -13.39 9.61
C TYR A 110 -4.91 -13.31 11.09
N ALA A 111 -5.40 -12.15 11.51
CA ALA A 111 -5.85 -11.93 12.88
C ALA A 111 -7.36 -12.18 12.98
N ASN A 112 -7.82 -12.71 14.12
CA ASN A 112 -9.25 -12.90 14.40
C ASN A 112 -9.53 -12.82 15.90
N VAL A 113 -10.80 -12.83 16.29
CA VAL A 113 -11.20 -12.67 17.70
C VAL A 113 -10.57 -13.69 18.68
N ASN A 114 -10.17 -14.87 18.21
CA ASN A 114 -9.50 -15.87 19.04
C ASN A 114 -7.97 -15.73 19.03
N ASP A 115 -7.42 -15.07 18.02
CA ASP A 115 -5.99 -14.81 17.85
C ASP A 115 -5.80 -13.36 17.35
N PRO A 116 -5.96 -12.37 18.25
CA PRO A 116 -6.04 -10.97 17.86
C PRO A 116 -4.68 -10.33 17.59
N ILE A 117 -3.57 -11.02 17.88
CA ILE A 117 -2.22 -10.52 17.62
C ILE A 117 -1.47 -11.62 16.88
N VAL A 118 -1.07 -11.33 15.65
CA VAL A 118 -0.40 -12.30 14.78
C VAL A 118 1.02 -11.83 14.55
N THR A 119 1.96 -12.74 14.73
CA THR A 119 3.37 -12.51 14.42
C THR A 119 3.85 -13.57 13.44
N GLN A 120 4.61 -13.16 12.43
CA GLN A 120 5.18 -14.05 11.42
C GLN A 120 6.64 -13.68 11.16
N GLN A 121 7.54 -14.65 11.32
CA GLN A 121 8.92 -14.51 10.89
C GLN A 121 9.02 -14.67 9.37
N VAL A 122 9.76 -13.77 8.73
CA VAL A 122 10.02 -13.77 7.29
C VAL A 122 11.49 -13.44 7.02
N THR A 123 11.96 -13.78 5.82
CA THR A 123 13.34 -13.54 5.41
C THR A 123 13.39 -12.51 4.28
N ALA A 124 14.24 -11.50 4.41
CA ALA A 124 14.56 -10.55 3.34
C ALA A 124 15.94 -10.87 2.74
N THR A 125 16.19 -10.39 1.52
CA THR A 125 17.42 -10.71 0.78
C THR A 125 18.67 -10.09 1.41
N SER A 126 18.55 -8.92 2.03
CA SER A 126 19.65 -8.20 2.68
C SER A 126 19.13 -7.03 3.51
N PRO A 127 19.89 -6.47 4.45
CA PRO A 127 19.56 -5.19 5.07
C PRO A 127 19.44 -4.07 4.02
N GLY A 128 18.50 -3.15 4.21
CA GLY A 128 18.31 -2.03 3.28
C GLY A 128 16.92 -1.42 3.32
N ASN A 129 16.66 -0.47 2.42
CA ASN A 129 15.30 0.07 2.24
C ASN A 129 14.54 -0.81 1.23
N TYR A 130 13.33 -1.20 1.60
CA TYR A 130 12.41 -1.96 0.76
C TYR A 130 11.17 -1.12 0.49
N ASP A 131 10.79 -1.03 -0.78
CA ASP A 131 9.46 -0.60 -1.15
C ASP A 131 8.46 -1.70 -0.81
N TYR A 132 7.38 -1.32 -0.14
CA TYR A 132 6.35 -2.25 0.30
C TYR A 132 4.96 -1.87 -0.22
N VAL A 133 4.13 -2.90 -0.37
CA VAL A 133 2.70 -2.80 -0.55
C VAL A 133 2.00 -3.67 0.49
N LEU A 134 0.94 -3.12 1.08
CA LEU A 134 0.03 -3.81 1.99
C LEU A 134 -1.35 -3.84 1.36
N ASP A 135 -1.95 -5.01 1.31
CA ASP A 135 -3.36 -5.21 0.92
C ASP A 135 -4.09 -5.88 2.08
N ALA A 136 -5.09 -5.20 2.65
CA ALA A 136 -5.88 -5.72 3.76
C ALA A 136 -7.34 -5.94 3.38
N THR A 137 -7.94 -6.96 3.99
CA THR A 137 -9.38 -7.16 4.06
C THR A 137 -9.79 -7.28 5.51
N ILE A 138 -10.71 -6.42 5.94
CA ILE A 138 -11.18 -6.31 7.33
C ILE A 138 -12.67 -6.61 7.33
N ALA A 139 -13.11 -7.55 8.17
CA ALA A 139 -14.51 -7.92 8.30
C ALA A 139 -15.05 -7.63 9.70
N TRP A 140 -16.29 -7.14 9.80
CA TRP A 140 -16.97 -6.87 11.07
C TRP A 140 -18.47 -7.17 10.98
N ILE A 141 -19.19 -7.08 12.09
CA ILE A 141 -20.65 -7.17 12.14
C ILE A 141 -21.22 -5.78 12.36
N ASP A 142 -22.17 -5.37 11.52
CA ASP A 142 -22.89 -4.10 11.70
C ASP A 142 -24.01 -4.17 12.75
N ALA A 143 -24.72 -3.07 12.95
CA ALA A 143 -25.78 -2.97 13.95
C ALA A 143 -26.97 -3.91 13.70
N ASP A 144 -27.16 -4.37 12.46
CA ASP A 144 -28.24 -5.27 12.07
C ASP A 144 -27.82 -6.75 12.16
N GLY A 145 -26.58 -7.02 12.61
CA GLY A 145 -26.04 -8.37 12.69
C GLY A 145 -25.51 -8.90 11.36
N ILE A 146 -25.33 -8.03 10.36
CA ILE A 146 -24.87 -8.40 9.01
C ILE A 146 -23.35 -8.27 8.95
N ARG A 147 -22.69 -9.25 8.34
CA ARG A 147 -21.26 -9.20 8.07
C ARG A 147 -20.96 -8.18 6.97
N GLN A 148 -20.07 -7.26 7.29
CA GLN A 148 -19.53 -6.25 6.38
C GLN A 148 -18.04 -6.50 6.18
N GLU A 149 -17.53 -6.07 5.02
CA GLU A 149 -16.12 -6.16 4.66
C GLU A 149 -15.65 -4.85 4.03
N ALA A 150 -14.43 -4.45 4.35
CA ALA A 150 -13.73 -3.35 3.67
C ALA A 150 -12.33 -3.80 3.25
N SER A 151 -11.85 -3.18 2.17
CA SER A 151 -10.48 -3.33 1.73
C SER A 151 -9.70 -2.04 2.02
N ALA A 152 -8.46 -2.19 2.45
CA ALA A 152 -7.52 -1.09 2.65
C ALA A 152 -6.21 -1.41 1.95
N THR A 153 -5.50 -0.38 1.50
CA THR A 153 -4.18 -0.54 0.89
C THR A 153 -3.21 0.46 1.49
N GLY A 154 -1.93 0.09 1.51
CA GLY A 154 -0.83 0.94 1.96
C GLY A 154 0.39 0.75 1.09
N HIS A 155 1.15 1.81 0.87
CA HIS A 155 2.43 1.73 0.18
C HIS A 155 3.42 2.70 0.81
N GLY A 156 4.70 2.34 0.74
CA GLY A 156 5.77 3.17 1.25
C GLY A 156 7.12 2.48 1.13
N SER A 157 8.11 3.03 1.80
CA SER A 157 9.43 2.45 1.94
C SER A 157 9.74 2.25 3.42
N VAL A 158 10.37 1.13 3.78
CA VAL A 158 10.82 0.87 5.14
C VAL A 158 12.26 0.36 5.13
N TYR A 159 13.07 0.84 6.07
CA TYR A 159 14.40 0.27 6.30
C TYR A 159 14.25 -1.03 7.08
N VAL A 160 14.88 -2.11 6.62
CA VAL A 160 14.93 -3.40 7.29
C VAL A 160 16.35 -3.81 7.63
N ASP A 161 16.49 -4.47 8.78
CA ASP A 161 17.74 -5.03 9.28
C ASP A 161 17.46 -6.39 9.95
N ASP A 162 18.51 -7.15 10.21
CA ASP A 162 18.42 -8.46 10.84
C ASP A 162 17.84 -8.37 12.26
N GLY A 163 16.91 -9.27 12.56
CA GLY A 163 16.20 -9.33 13.84
C GLY A 163 15.15 -8.23 14.06
N MET A 164 14.90 -7.36 13.07
CA MET A 164 13.97 -6.26 13.24
C MET A 164 12.51 -6.74 13.29
N GLN A 165 11.68 -6.06 14.09
CA GLN A 165 10.23 -6.22 14.08
C GLN A 165 9.55 -5.04 13.39
N LEU A 166 8.61 -5.33 12.50
CA LEU A 166 7.70 -4.36 11.88
C LEU A 166 6.26 -4.67 12.28
N ASP A 167 5.52 -3.64 12.65
CA ASP A 167 4.09 -3.75 12.90
C ASP A 167 3.30 -3.07 11.78
N VAL A 168 2.14 -3.64 11.44
CA VAL A 168 1.16 -3.03 10.55
C VAL A 168 0.33 -2.02 11.34
N TYR A 169 0.18 -0.81 10.80
CA TYR A 169 -0.65 0.24 11.36
C TYR A 169 -1.74 0.65 10.38
N ILE A 170 -2.94 0.83 10.92
CA ILE A 170 -4.13 1.25 10.18
C ILE A 170 -4.42 2.70 10.53
N HIS A 171 -4.50 3.54 9.51
CA HIS A 171 -4.78 4.97 9.62
C HIS A 171 -6.16 5.23 9.05
N VAL A 172 -7.00 5.93 9.81
CA VAL A 172 -8.28 6.45 9.32
C VAL A 172 -8.14 7.94 9.11
N ASP A 173 -8.29 8.38 7.86
CA ASP A 173 -8.22 9.79 7.51
C ASP A 173 -9.53 10.53 7.88
N SER A 174 -9.49 11.87 7.82
CA SER A 174 -10.64 12.71 8.14
C SER A 174 -11.84 12.51 7.19
N GLY A 175 -11.61 11.96 6.01
CA GLY A 175 -12.63 11.58 5.03
C GLY A 175 -13.20 10.18 5.23
N GLY A 176 -12.69 9.42 6.20
CA GLY A 176 -13.08 8.02 6.43
C GLY A 176 -12.37 7.02 5.53
N GLY A 177 -11.35 7.44 4.78
CA GLY A 177 -10.46 6.54 4.06
C GLY A 177 -9.58 5.77 5.04
N VAL A 178 -9.32 4.50 4.72
CA VAL A 178 -8.45 3.61 5.49
C VAL A 178 -7.16 3.39 4.71
N ASN A 179 -6.01 3.66 5.33
CA ASN A 179 -4.68 3.47 4.76
C ASN A 179 -3.82 2.65 5.72
N LEU A 180 -2.86 1.89 5.18
CA LEU A 180 -1.98 1.01 5.94
C LEU A 180 -0.54 1.51 5.88
N SER A 181 0.24 1.26 6.92
CA SER A 181 1.69 1.49 6.90
C SER A 181 2.43 0.42 7.69
N LEU A 182 3.63 0.05 7.25
CA LEU A 182 4.59 -0.67 8.07
C LEU A 182 5.46 0.32 8.85
N GLN A 183 5.65 0.05 10.14
CA GLN A 183 6.56 0.82 10.98
C GLN A 183 7.38 -0.12 11.84
N SER A 184 8.62 0.28 12.15
CA SER A 184 9.44 -0.45 13.10
C SER A 184 8.80 -0.41 14.48
N ALA A 185 8.67 -1.58 15.10
CA ALA A 185 8.33 -1.67 16.51
C ALA A 185 9.45 -0.94 17.26
N SER A 186 9.14 0.23 17.82
CA SER A 186 10.13 1.00 18.57
C SER A 186 10.58 0.13 19.73
N GLY A 187 11.82 -0.36 19.70
CA GLY A 187 12.37 -1.18 20.78
C GLY A 187 12.19 -0.45 22.10
N SER A 188 11.33 -1.00 22.96
CA SER A 188 11.11 -0.54 24.33
C SER A 188 12.28 -0.93 25.23
#